data_AF-A0A353V931-F1
#
_entry.id   AF-A0A353V931-F1
#
_cell.length_a   1.000
_cell.length_b   1.000
_cell.length_c   1.000
_cell.angle_alpha   90.00
_cell.angle_beta   90.00
_cell.angle_gamma   90.00
#
_symmetry.space_group_name_H-M   'P 1'
#
loop_
_entity.id
_entity.type
_entity.pdbx_description
1 polymer ?
#
loop_
_entity_poly.entity_id
_entity_poly.type
_entity_poly.pdbx_seq_one_letter_code
_entity_poly.pdbx_strand_id
1 'polypeptide(L)' 'EFEGRRYDTGDKLGFLKATVEFALARPDLADEFRAYLQSLRL' A
#
# COMPACT_ATOMS: atom_id res chain seq x y z
N GLU A 1 -17.90 1.34 16.90
CA GLU A 1 -16.47 1.64 16.79
C GLU A 1 -16.13 1.87 15.33
N PHE A 2 -15.19 2.76 15.01
CA PHE A 2 -14.72 2.93 13.65
C PHE A 2 -13.75 1.77 13.32
N GLU A 3 -14.19 0.82 12.49
CA GLU A 3 -13.35 -0.26 11.93
C GLU A 3 -12.55 0.23 10.71
N GLY A 4 -11.82 1.32 10.89
CA GLY A 4 -10.92 1.87 9.87
C GLY A 4 -9.50 1.83 10.40
N ARG A 5 -8.57 1.26 9.63
CA ARG A 5 -7.14 1.38 9.93
C ARG A 5 -6.78 2.87 9.92
N ARG A 6 -6.47 3.44 11.09
CA ARG A 6 -5.94 4.81 11.19
C ARG A 6 -4.50 4.80 10.71
N TYR A 7 -4.26 5.45 9.58
CA TYR A 7 -2.90 5.76 9.13
C TYR A 7 -2.58 7.16 9.67
N ASP A 8 -1.63 7.25 10.59
CA ASP A 8 -1.09 8.55 11.02
C ASP A 8 -0.34 9.17 9.83
N THR A 9 -0.96 10.15 9.18
CA THR A 9 -0.40 10.83 8.00
C THR A 9 0.80 11.74 8.33
N GLY A 10 1.16 11.86 9.61
CA GLY A 10 2.37 12.56 10.07
C GLY A 10 3.66 11.74 9.96
N ASP A 11 3.55 10.41 9.82
CA ASP A 11 4.70 9.51 9.65
C ASP A 11 4.91 9.15 8.19
N LYS A 12 6.11 9.45 7.67
CA LYS A 12 6.52 9.16 6.29
C LYS A 12 6.42 7.66 5.98
N LEU A 13 6.70 6.81 6.97
CA LEU A 13 6.57 5.37 6.80
C LEU A 13 5.09 4.95 6.69
N GLY A 14 4.21 5.55 7.49
CA GLY A 14 2.76 5.36 7.40
C GLY A 14 2.20 5.72 6.02
N PHE A 15 2.61 6.85 5.46
CA PHE A 15 2.22 7.28 4.11
C PHE A 15 2.65 6.27 3.03
N LEU A 16 3.88 5.78 3.08
CA LEU A 16 4.39 4.79 2.11
C LEU A 16 3.63 3.46 2.21
N LYS A 17 3.34 2.99 3.43
CA LYS A 17 2.54 1.78 3.65
C LYS A 17 1.12 1.93 3.08
N ALA A 18 0.45 3.05 3.38
CA ALA A 18 -0.89 3.31 2.85
C ALA A 18 -0.88 3.31 1.31
N THR A 19 0.10 3.98 0.70
CA THR A 19 0.22 4.04 -0.77
C THR A 19 0.35 2.65 -1.39
N VAL A 20 1.18 1.78 -0.81
CA VAL A 20 1.33 0.39 -1.28
C VAL A 20 0.03 -0.39 -1.12
N GLU A 21 -0.64 -0.28 0.04
CA GLU A 21 -1.91 -0.98 0.30
C GLU A 21 -3.03 -0.53 -0.66
N PHE A 22 -3.17 0.77 -0.91
CA PHE A 22 -4.15 1.29 -1.86
C PHE A 22 -3.86 0.87 -3.30
N ALA A 23 -2.59 0.82 -3.71
CA ALA A 23 -2.21 0.35 -5.04
C ALA A 23 -2.54 -1.15 -5.23
N LEU A 24 -2.34 -1.97 -4.19
CA LEU A 24 -2.67 -3.41 -4.22
C LEU A 24 -4.18 -3.71 -4.08
N ALA A 25 -4.99 -2.74 -3.63
CA ALA A 25 -6.44 -2.86 -3.56
C ALA A 25 -7.15 -2.53 -4.88
N ARG A 26 -6.45 -1.92 -5.85
CA ARG A 26 -7.00 -1.51 -7.15
C ARG A 26 -7.03 -2.67 -8.15
N PRO A 27 -8.20 -3.15 -8.62
CA PRO A 27 -8.26 -4.30 -9.52
C PRO A 27 -7.54 -4.12 -10.85
N ASP A 28 -7.43 -2.88 -11.34
CA ASP A 28 -6.79 -2.51 -12.59
C ASP A 28 -5.26 -2.39 -12.50
N LEU A 29 -4.70 -2.41 -11.28
CA LEU A 29 -3.28 -2.13 -11.02
C LEU A 29 -2.61 -3.20 -10.15
N ALA A 30 -3.38 -3.91 -9.32
CA ALA A 30 -2.86 -4.77 -8.26
C ALA A 30 -1.93 -5.87 -8.77
N ASP A 31 -2.26 -6.51 -9.90
CA ASP A 31 -1.49 -7.64 -10.42
C ASP A 31 -0.11 -7.21 -10.93
N GLU A 32 -0.06 -6.16 -11.76
CA GLU A 32 1.19 -5.61 -12.28
C GLU A 32 2.06 -5.03 -11.16
N PHE A 33 1.44 -4.29 -10.23
CA PHE A 33 2.17 -3.69 -9.11
C PHE A 33 2.70 -4.74 -8.13
N ARG A 34 1.94 -5.82 -7.87
CA ARG A 34 2.40 -6.96 -7.06
C ARG A 34 3.60 -7.65 -7.70
N ALA A 35 3.56 -7.88 -9.01
CA ALA A 35 4.68 -8.49 -9.74
C ALA A 35 5.94 -7.62 -9.65
N TYR A 36 5.80 -6.30 -9.79
CA TYR A 36 6.90 -5.35 -9.59
C TYR A 36 7.50 -5.46 -8.18
N LEU A 37 6.68 -5.42 -7.12
CA LEU A 37 7.17 -5.52 -5.73
C LEU A 37 7.94 -6.82 -5.48
N GLN A 38 7.49 -7.94 -6.05
CA GLN A 38 8.17 -9.24 -5.96
C GLN A 38 9.50 -9.29 -6.73
N SER A 39 9.70 -8.41 -7.71
CA SER A 39 10.95 -8.31 -8.48
C SER A 39 12.05 -7.54 -7.75
N LEU A 40 11.70 -6.77 -6.71
CA LEU A 40 12.67 -5.99 -5.95
C LEU A 40 13.57 -6.92 -5.13
N ARG A 41 14.90 -6.71 -5.24
CA ARG A 41 15.88 -7.33 -4.34
C ARG A 41 16.01 -6.48 -3.08
N LEU A 42 15.11 -6.71 -2.12
CA LEU A 42 15.09 -6.09 -0.79
C LEU A 42 15.66 -7.02 0.28
#